data_AF-A0A3P6G7S4-F1
#
_entry.id   AF-A0A3P6G7S4-F1
#
_cell.length_a   1.000
_cell.length_b   1.000
_cell.length_c   1.000
_cell.angle_alpha   90.00
_cell.angle_beta   90.00
_cell.angle_gamma   90.00
#
_symmetry.space_group_name_H-M   'P 1'
#
loop_
_entity.id
_entity.type
_entity.pdbx_description
1 polymer ?
#
loop_
_entity_poly.entity_id
_entity_poly.type
_entity_poly.pdbx_seq_one_letter_code
_entity_poly.pdbx_strand_id
1 'polypeptide(L)'
;MSWRTIECGTPHSPSSGGVCISGVLYYKAADQLLSKASMIVCFDVRSEKYNFVRVRESSIGAVDTTTTLINYKGKLASLMMERSYSFWSSISFDMWVLQDPDKQELSKHTYKFPILSNEVREDTLYSVRVTGTNEIVLFPKYVSDPFYIFYYNLQRKTSRSVEIQGIRGKKVYTFLDHI
;
A
#
# COMPACT_ATOMS: atom_id res chain seq x y z
N MET A 1 -28.18 9.27 -10.73
CA MET A 1 -26.74 9.55 -10.94
C MET A 1 -26.43 9.26 -12.40
N SER A 2 -25.76 10.17 -13.10
CA SER A 2 -25.30 9.98 -14.48
C SER A 2 -23.79 9.96 -14.51
N TRP A 3 -23.21 9.05 -15.30
CA TRP A 3 -21.76 9.03 -15.53
C TRP A 3 -21.37 10.17 -16.47
N ARG A 4 -20.19 10.76 -16.24
CA ARG A 4 -19.56 11.72 -17.14
C ARG A 4 -18.06 11.51 -17.20
N THR A 5 -17.46 11.86 -18.32
CA THR A 5 -16.02 11.78 -18.56
C THR A 5 -15.33 13.06 -18.10
N ILE A 6 -14.14 12.92 -17.52
CA ILE A 6 -13.26 14.04 -17.20
C ILE A 6 -11.99 13.85 -18.02
N GLU A 7 -11.62 14.87 -18.79
CA GLU A 7 -10.47 14.81 -19.69
C GLU A 7 -9.16 14.92 -18.90
N CYS A 8 -8.21 14.04 -19.24
CA CYS A 8 -6.85 14.09 -18.71
C CYS A 8 -5.87 14.29 -19.88
N GLY A 9 -5.15 15.41 -19.88
CA GLY A 9 -4.19 15.75 -20.95
C GLY A 9 -2.92 14.90 -20.96
N THR A 10 -2.72 13.99 -20.00
CA THR A 10 -1.57 13.08 -19.95
C THR A 10 -2.05 11.64 -20.17
N PRO A 11 -1.70 11.00 -21.29
CA PRO A 11 -2.00 9.59 -21.52
C PRO A 11 -1.31 8.70 -20.48
N HIS A 12 -2.09 7.85 -19.81
CA HIS A 12 -1.56 6.90 -18.82
C HIS A 12 -2.57 5.77 -18.59
N SER A 13 -2.10 4.67 -17.99
CA SER A 13 -2.95 3.54 -17.60
C SER A 13 -2.75 3.24 -16.11
N PRO A 14 -3.83 3.14 -15.30
CA PRO A 14 -3.72 2.79 -13.89
C PRO A 14 -3.15 1.37 -13.72
N SER A 15 -2.26 1.17 -12.76
CA SER A 15 -1.54 -0.09 -12.55
C SER A 15 -1.94 -0.84 -11.27
N SER A 16 -2.60 -0.17 -10.33
CA SER A 16 -3.07 -0.78 -9.07
C SER A 16 -4.26 -0.01 -8.50
N GLY A 17 -4.79 -0.50 -7.37
CA GLY A 17 -5.73 0.26 -6.55
C GLY A 17 -5.15 1.61 -6.10
N GLY A 18 -6.05 2.56 -5.84
CA GLY A 18 -5.75 3.91 -5.36
C GLY A 18 -6.23 4.15 -3.93
N VAL A 19 -5.91 5.33 -3.40
CA VAL A 19 -6.34 5.82 -2.08
C VAL A 19 -6.88 7.24 -2.22
N CYS A 20 -8.01 7.54 -1.59
CA CYS A 20 -8.53 8.90 -1.50
C CYS A 20 -8.11 9.52 -0.17
N ILE A 21 -7.45 10.68 -0.23
CA ILE A 21 -6.97 11.41 0.96
C ILE A 21 -7.43 12.85 0.81
N SER A 22 -8.28 13.31 1.73
CA SER A 22 -8.74 14.70 1.80
C SER A 22 -9.33 15.23 0.47
N GLY A 23 -10.06 14.37 -0.26
CA GLY A 23 -10.70 14.74 -1.54
C GLY A 23 -9.79 14.64 -2.77
N VAL A 24 -8.56 14.13 -2.61
CA VAL A 24 -7.65 13.83 -3.72
C VAL A 24 -7.52 12.32 -3.87
N LEU A 25 -7.83 11.81 -5.06
CA LEU A 25 -7.61 10.41 -5.43
C LEU A 25 -6.18 10.22 -5.92
N TYR A 26 -5.44 9.34 -5.28
CA TYR A 26 -4.09 8.94 -5.66
C TYR A 26 -4.10 7.53 -6.22
N TYR A 27 -3.49 7.31 -7.38
CA TYR A 27 -3.31 5.98 -7.95
C TYR A 27 -2.00 5.87 -8.73
N LYS A 28 -1.44 4.68 -8.78
CA LYS A 28 -0.23 4.41 -9.57
C LYS A 28 -0.62 4.24 -11.03
N ALA A 29 0.19 4.78 -11.93
CA ALA A 29 0.00 4.64 -13.36
C ALA A 29 1.32 4.42 -14.09
N ALA A 30 1.23 3.70 -15.21
CA ALA A 30 2.31 3.61 -16.18
C ALA A 30 2.09 4.67 -17.26
N ASP A 31 3.17 5.35 -17.63
CA ASP A 31 3.26 6.06 -18.90
C ASP A 31 3.12 5.02 -20.03
N GLN A 32 2.35 5.30 -21.08
CA GLN A 32 2.13 4.36 -22.18
C GLN A 32 3.43 3.97 -22.91
N LEU A 33 4.48 4.79 -22.79
CA LEU A 33 5.81 4.49 -23.33
C LEU A 33 6.64 3.52 -22.47
N LEU A 34 6.22 3.27 -21.22
CA LEU A 34 6.94 2.45 -20.24
C LEU A 34 6.10 1.25 -19.79
N SER A 35 6.72 0.08 -19.64
CA SER A 35 6.04 -1.15 -19.22
C SER A 35 5.79 -1.25 -17.71
N LYS A 36 6.28 -0.29 -16.92
CA LYS A 36 6.15 -0.27 -15.45
C LYS A 36 5.54 1.05 -14.99
N ALA A 37 4.82 0.99 -13.86
CA ALA A 37 4.32 2.17 -13.19
C ALA A 37 5.47 3.14 -12.88
N SER A 38 5.37 4.35 -13.42
CA SER A 38 6.42 5.36 -13.40
C SER A 38 5.99 6.63 -12.65
N MET A 39 4.71 6.74 -12.33
CA MET A 39 4.14 7.92 -11.69
C MET A 39 3.01 7.57 -10.73
N ILE A 40 2.74 8.51 -9.83
CA ILE A 40 1.50 8.57 -9.07
C ILE A 40 0.66 9.71 -9.65
N VAL A 41 -0.57 9.38 -10.05
CA VAL A 41 -1.54 10.37 -10.49
C VAL A 41 -2.33 10.84 -9.30
N CYS A 42 -2.54 12.15 -9.23
CA CYS A 42 -3.31 12.85 -8.20
C CYS A 42 -4.50 13.51 -8.89
N PHE A 43 -5.71 13.10 -8.57
CA PHE A 43 -6.92 13.68 -9.10
C PHE A 43 -7.70 14.38 -7.98
N ASP A 44 -7.74 15.70 -8.01
CA ASP A 44 -8.55 16.49 -7.08
C ASP A 44 -10.01 16.40 -7.50
N VAL A 45 -10.84 15.78 -6.67
CA VAL A 45 -12.25 15.50 -6.98
C VAL A 45 -13.09 16.78 -6.97
N ARG A 46 -12.69 17.81 -6.21
CA ARG A 46 -13.44 19.08 -6.11
C ARG A 46 -13.13 20.00 -7.28
N SER A 47 -11.85 20.14 -7.62
CA SER A 47 -11.42 21.00 -8.73
C SER A 47 -11.41 20.30 -10.08
N GLU A 48 -11.53 18.97 -10.09
CA GLU A 48 -11.48 18.09 -11.26
C GLU A 48 -10.17 18.22 -12.04
N LYS A 49 -9.07 18.44 -11.31
CA LYS A 49 -7.75 18.64 -11.89
C LYS A 49 -6.83 17.46 -11.60
N TYR A 50 -6.04 17.13 -12.61
CA TYR A 50 -4.98 16.14 -12.51
C TYR A 50 -3.65 16.81 -12.18
N ASN A 51 -2.87 16.16 -11.33
CA ASN A 51 -1.47 16.43 -11.08
C ASN A 51 -0.71 15.09 -11.07
N PHE A 52 0.61 15.13 -11.23
CA PHE A 52 1.44 13.95 -11.44
C PHE A 52 2.71 14.04 -10.62
N VAL A 53 2.93 13.06 -9.74
CA VAL A 53 4.18 12.88 -9.03
C VAL A 53 5.03 11.90 -9.84
N ARG A 54 6.06 12.42 -10.52
CA ARG A 54 7.00 11.61 -11.30
C ARG A 54 8.14 11.20 -10.38
N VAL A 55 8.27 9.89 -10.18
CA VAL A 55 9.22 9.36 -9.20
C VAL A 55 10.60 9.23 -9.85
N ARG A 56 11.62 9.83 -9.20
CA ARG A 56 13.03 9.74 -9.62
C ARG A 56 13.62 8.37 -9.30
N GLU A 57 14.75 8.02 -9.92
CA GLU A 57 15.43 6.73 -9.75
C GLU A 57 15.63 6.33 -8.27
N SER A 58 16.03 7.26 -7.42
CA SER A 58 16.28 7.01 -5.99
C SER A 58 15.04 6.60 -5.19
N SER A 59 13.84 6.82 -5.73
CA SER A 59 12.55 6.51 -5.09
C SER A 59 11.70 5.55 -5.93
N ILE A 60 12.26 4.91 -6.96
CA ILE A 60 11.52 4.08 -7.91
C ILE A 60 10.66 2.99 -7.23
N GLY A 61 11.11 2.50 -6.07
CA GLY A 61 10.34 1.55 -5.24
C GLY A 61 8.96 2.07 -4.83
N ALA A 62 8.75 3.39 -4.72
CA ALA A 62 7.46 3.99 -4.37
C ALA A 62 6.36 3.72 -5.41
N VAL A 63 6.73 3.52 -6.68
CA VAL A 63 5.78 3.23 -7.77
C VAL A 63 5.75 1.77 -8.19
N ASP A 64 6.49 0.89 -7.51
CA ASP A 64 6.49 -0.54 -7.84
C ASP A 64 5.07 -1.12 -7.74
N THR A 65 4.69 -2.01 -8.65
CA THR A 65 3.35 -2.61 -8.71
C THR A 65 2.97 -3.39 -7.45
N THR A 66 3.95 -3.88 -6.69
CA THR A 66 3.77 -4.65 -5.45
C THR A 66 3.51 -3.76 -4.22
N THR A 67 3.75 -2.45 -4.31
CA THR A 67 3.46 -1.53 -3.20
C THR A 67 1.97 -1.25 -3.06
N THR A 68 1.57 -0.79 -1.88
CA THR A 68 0.21 -0.32 -1.61
C THR A 68 0.23 1.17 -1.28
N LEU A 69 -0.58 1.96 -1.97
CA LEU A 69 -0.79 3.37 -1.60
C LEU A 69 -1.69 3.44 -0.37
N ILE A 70 -1.29 4.24 0.61
CA ILE A 70 -1.95 4.36 1.91
C ILE A 70 -2.07 5.82 2.33
N ASN A 71 -3.05 6.09 3.19
CA ASN A 71 -3.13 7.33 3.94
C ASN A 71 -2.31 7.19 5.22
N TYR A 72 -1.17 7.87 5.30
CA TYR A 72 -0.33 7.91 6.49
C TYR A 72 -0.40 9.30 7.11
N LYS A 73 -1.17 9.44 8.19
CA LYS A 73 -1.34 10.72 8.92
C LYS A 73 -1.77 11.89 8.02
N GLY A 74 -2.68 11.63 7.07
CA GLY A 74 -3.16 12.63 6.12
C GLY A 74 -2.21 12.90 4.95
N LYS A 75 -1.06 12.21 4.89
CA LYS A 75 -0.13 12.27 3.75
C LYS A 75 -0.23 11.00 2.93
N LEU A 76 0.03 11.13 1.62
CA LEU A 76 0.22 9.97 0.77
C LEU A 76 1.50 9.23 1.17
N ALA A 77 1.39 7.92 1.34
CA ALA A 77 2.55 7.06 1.40
C ALA A 77 2.40 5.81 0.53
N SER A 78 3.52 5.27 0.09
CA SER A 78 3.61 4.00 -0.64
C SER A 78 4.34 2.99 0.23
N LEU A 79 3.72 1.85 0.48
CA LEU A 79 4.19 0.84 1.41
C LEU A 79 4.55 -0.46 0.67
N MET A 80 5.78 -0.92 0.85
CA MET A 80 6.30 -2.17 0.32
C MET A 80 6.64 -3.11 1.46
N MET A 81 6.20 -4.36 1.38
CA MET A 81 6.67 -5.43 2.25
C MET A 81 7.85 -6.12 1.58
N GLU A 82 9.01 -6.04 2.19
CA GLU A 82 10.19 -6.76 1.75
C GLU A 82 10.23 -8.12 2.47
N ARG A 83 10.29 -9.20 1.67
CA ARG A 83 10.47 -10.56 2.18
C ARG A 83 11.95 -10.88 2.16
N SER A 84 12.52 -11.20 3.31
CA SER A 84 13.85 -11.79 3.37
C SER A 84 13.72 -13.32 3.19
N TYR A 85 14.59 -13.89 2.37
CA TYR A 85 14.60 -15.32 2.01
C TYR A 85 15.30 -16.21 3.03
N SER A 86 15.59 -15.70 4.24
CA SER A 86 16.33 -16.47 5.25
C SER A 86 15.43 -16.96 6.37
N PHE A 87 15.67 -18.20 6.79
CA PHE A 87 14.94 -19.02 7.76
C PHE A 87 14.64 -18.37 9.14
N TRP A 88 15.17 -17.17 9.42
CA TRP A 88 15.11 -16.48 10.73
C TRP A 88 14.60 -15.03 10.62
N SER A 89 14.12 -14.60 9.45
CA SER A 89 14.15 -13.18 9.11
C SER A 89 12.87 -12.41 9.45
N SER A 90 13.09 -11.29 10.13
CA SER A 90 12.10 -10.22 10.31
C SER A 90 11.55 -9.75 8.96
N ILE A 91 10.24 -9.55 8.85
CA ILE A 91 9.67 -8.78 7.71
C ILE A 91 10.13 -7.33 7.85
N SER A 92 10.61 -6.73 6.77
CA SER A 92 10.80 -5.27 6.68
C SER A 92 9.70 -4.63 5.86
N PHE A 93 9.37 -3.40 6.21
CA PHE A 93 8.50 -2.55 5.44
C PHE A 93 9.26 -1.31 5.03
N ASP A 94 9.36 -1.09 3.72
CA ASP A 94 9.80 0.18 3.18
C ASP A 94 8.58 1.06 2.89
N MET A 95 8.62 2.29 3.38
CA MET A 95 7.55 3.25 3.21
C MET A 95 8.11 4.55 2.64
N TRP A 96 7.59 4.98 1.50
CA TRP A 96 7.89 6.28 0.92
C TRP A 96 6.75 7.24 1.23
N VAL A 97 7.03 8.33 1.94
CA VAL A 97 6.02 9.34 2.30
C VAL A 97 6.22 10.56 1.42
N LEU A 98 5.15 11.03 0.76
CA LEU A 98 5.17 12.27 0.00
C LEU A 98 5.19 13.44 0.99
N GLN A 99 6.33 14.14 1.06
CA GLN A 99 6.51 15.24 2.00
C GLN A 99 5.91 16.54 1.48
N ASP A 100 6.17 16.82 0.20
CA ASP A 100 5.76 18.02 -0.51
C ASP A 100 5.29 17.60 -1.92
N PRO A 101 3.99 17.69 -2.22
CA PRO A 101 3.44 17.35 -3.54
C PRO A 101 3.97 18.23 -4.67
N ASP A 102 4.25 19.51 -4.39
CA ASP A 102 4.68 20.48 -5.39
C ASP A 102 6.15 20.25 -5.78
N LYS A 103 6.99 19.90 -4.80
CA LYS A 103 8.40 19.53 -5.03
C LYS A 103 8.60 18.07 -5.44
N GLN A 104 7.54 17.26 -5.35
CA GLN A 104 7.58 15.81 -5.63
C GLN A 104 8.61 15.08 -4.78
N GLU A 105 8.77 15.50 -3.53
CA GLU A 105 9.78 14.97 -2.61
C GLU A 105 9.21 13.80 -1.79
N LEU A 106 9.83 12.63 -1.91
CA LEU A 106 9.50 11.41 -1.19
C LEU A 106 10.60 11.09 -0.18
N SER A 107 10.22 10.80 1.07
CA SER A 107 11.16 10.31 2.09
C SER A 107 10.95 8.82 2.33
N LYS A 108 12.05 8.04 2.27
CA LYS A 108 12.02 6.61 2.55
C LYS A 108 12.21 6.35 4.05
N HIS A 109 11.37 5.48 4.62
CA HIS A 109 11.45 4.98 5.98
C HIS A 109 11.39 3.46 5.96
N THR A 110 12.29 2.80 6.68
CA THR A 110 12.29 1.33 6.81
C THR A 110 11.90 0.95 8.22
N TYR A 111 10.89 0.07 8.33
CA TYR A 111 10.41 -0.48 9.60
C TYR A 111 10.72 -1.97 9.63
N LYS A 112 11.24 -2.44 10.76
CA LYS A 112 11.44 -3.87 11.00
C LYS A 112 10.28 -4.38 11.83
N PHE A 113 9.64 -5.44 11.33
CA PHE A 113 8.58 -6.17 12.00
C PHE A 113 9.21 -7.36 12.71
N PRO A 114 9.33 -7.32 14.05
CA PRO A 114 9.77 -8.47 14.80
C PRO A 114 8.65 -9.50 14.77
N ILE A 115 8.81 -10.52 13.92
CA ILE A 115 7.90 -11.66 13.88
C ILE A 115 8.35 -12.64 14.95
N LEU A 116 7.41 -13.11 15.75
CA LEU A 116 7.58 -14.34 16.49
C LEU A 116 7.50 -15.48 15.48
N SER A 117 8.65 -16.09 15.17
CA SER A 117 8.92 -17.00 14.04
C SER A 117 7.90 -18.13 13.82
N ASN A 118 7.07 -18.44 14.80
CA ASN A 118 6.20 -19.62 14.79
C ASN A 118 4.85 -19.37 14.11
N GLU A 119 4.46 -18.11 13.89
CA GLU A 119 3.12 -17.74 13.38
C GLU A 119 3.08 -17.42 11.88
N VAL A 120 4.23 -17.12 11.28
CA VAL A 120 4.34 -16.75 9.87
C VAL A 120 4.88 -17.92 9.07
N ARG A 121 4.11 -18.34 8.06
CA ARG A 121 4.54 -19.39 7.13
C ARG A 121 5.30 -18.77 5.96
N GLU A 122 6.52 -19.25 5.73
CA GLU A 122 7.48 -18.72 4.75
C GLU A 122 6.90 -18.62 3.32
N ASP A 123 6.12 -19.60 2.90
CA ASP A 123 5.48 -19.65 1.56
C ASP A 123 4.20 -18.83 1.44
N THR A 124 3.79 -18.11 2.49
CA THR A 124 2.53 -17.38 2.49
C THR A 124 2.69 -16.01 1.84
N LEU A 125 1.87 -15.75 0.83
CA LEU A 125 1.75 -14.43 0.23
C LEU A 125 0.85 -13.57 1.13
N TYR A 126 1.40 -12.51 1.72
CA TYR A 126 0.64 -11.57 2.52
C TYR A 126 0.13 -10.41 1.68
N SER A 127 -1.05 -9.92 2.04
CA SER A 127 -1.53 -8.60 1.64
C SER A 127 -1.32 -7.63 2.78
N VAL A 128 -1.09 -6.37 2.43
CA VAL A 128 -0.82 -5.29 3.37
C VAL A 128 -1.90 -4.23 3.24
N ARG A 129 -2.40 -3.74 4.36
CA ARG A 129 -3.31 -2.59 4.42
C ARG A 129 -2.94 -1.70 5.59
N VAL A 130 -3.47 -0.47 5.62
CA VAL A 130 -3.37 0.43 6.78
C VAL A 130 -4.76 0.81 7.26
N THR A 131 -4.96 0.80 8.58
CA THR A 131 -6.19 1.26 9.24
C THR A 131 -6.16 2.79 9.45
N GLY A 132 -7.31 3.39 9.75
CA GLY A 132 -7.39 4.79 10.17
C GLY A 132 -6.58 5.11 11.43
N THR A 133 -6.16 4.10 12.20
CA THR A 133 -5.32 4.22 13.41
C THR A 133 -3.81 4.17 13.13
N ASN A 134 -3.38 4.20 11.86
CA ASN A 134 -1.98 4.02 11.44
C ASN A 134 -1.38 2.65 11.85
N GLU A 135 -2.21 1.61 11.95
CA GLU A 135 -1.73 0.25 12.08
C GLU A 135 -1.62 -0.39 10.69
N ILE A 136 -0.48 -0.98 10.38
CA ILE A 136 -0.34 -1.88 9.24
C ILE A 136 -1.00 -3.20 9.60
N VAL A 137 -1.88 -3.69 8.74
CA VAL A 137 -2.53 -5.00 8.86
C VAL A 137 -1.96 -5.90 7.79
N LEU A 138 -1.42 -7.04 8.21
CA LEU A 138 -0.92 -8.09 7.35
C LEU A 138 -1.84 -9.29 7.48
N PHE A 139 -2.29 -9.81 6.34
CA PHE A 139 -3.13 -11.00 6.32
C PHE A 139 -2.70 -11.93 5.18
N PRO A 140 -2.69 -13.25 5.42
CA PRO A 140 -2.47 -14.24 4.38
C PRO A 140 -3.48 -14.09 3.24
N LYS A 141 -3.04 -14.14 1.98
CA LYS A 141 -3.93 -14.20 0.82
C LYS A 141 -4.66 -15.53 0.71
N TYR A 142 -4.10 -16.58 1.32
CA TYR A 142 -4.66 -17.92 1.31
C TYR A 142 -5.04 -18.34 2.73
N VAL A 143 -6.13 -19.08 2.84
CA VAL A 143 -6.58 -19.62 4.12
C VAL A 143 -5.58 -20.70 4.57
N SER A 144 -5.21 -20.63 5.85
CA SER A 144 -4.37 -21.60 6.55
C SER A 144 -5.04 -21.98 7.87
N ASP A 145 -4.65 -23.11 8.44
CA ASP A 145 -5.04 -23.51 9.79
C ASP A 145 -3.76 -23.72 10.62
N PRO A 146 -3.52 -22.89 11.66
CA PRO A 146 -4.30 -21.71 12.08
C PRO A 146 -4.22 -20.54 11.08
N PHE A 147 -5.20 -19.61 11.12
CA PHE A 147 -5.20 -18.37 10.33
C PHE A 147 -4.94 -17.15 11.20
N TYR A 148 -3.81 -16.48 11.00
CA TYR A 148 -3.44 -15.29 11.76
C TYR A 148 -3.51 -14.01 10.92
N ILE A 149 -4.06 -12.96 11.52
CA ILE A 149 -3.92 -11.57 11.05
C ILE A 149 -2.94 -10.85 11.98
N PHE A 150 -1.99 -10.14 11.40
CA PHE A 150 -0.98 -9.38 12.16
C PHE A 150 -1.26 -7.89 12.07
N TYR A 151 -1.08 -7.21 13.19
CA TYR A 151 -1.18 -5.76 13.29
C TYR A 151 0.17 -5.22 13.74
N TYR A 152 0.65 -4.18 13.05
CA TYR A 152 1.85 -3.45 13.41
C TYR A 152 1.52 -1.99 13.63
N ASN A 153 1.82 -1.49 14.83
CA ASN A 153 1.68 -0.07 15.11
C ASN A 153 2.96 0.67 14.67
N LEU A 154 2.84 1.52 13.63
CA LEU A 154 3.97 2.28 13.09
C LEU A 154 4.61 3.26 14.10
N GLN A 155 3.84 3.75 15.07
CA GLN A 155 4.30 4.71 16.06
C GLN A 155 5.00 4.04 17.25
N ARG A 156 4.35 3.03 17.84
CA ARG A 156 4.85 2.28 19.00
C ARG A 156 5.87 1.20 18.60
N LYS A 157 5.95 0.87 17.31
CA LYS A 157 6.79 -0.19 16.75
C LYS A 157 6.51 -1.55 17.39
N THR A 158 5.26 -1.77 17.79
CA THR A 158 4.80 -3.00 18.44
C THR A 158 3.93 -3.80 17.48
N SER A 159 4.04 -5.12 17.56
CA SER A 159 3.23 -6.07 16.80
C SER A 159 2.25 -6.80 17.72
N ARG A 160 1.14 -7.27 17.14
CA ARG A 160 0.24 -8.26 17.73
C ARG A 160 -0.34 -9.15 16.63
N SER A 161 -0.66 -10.38 16.95
CA SER A 161 -1.37 -11.31 16.08
C SER A 161 -2.75 -11.64 16.66
N VAL A 162 -3.67 -12.01 15.78
CA VAL A 162 -5.02 -12.46 16.14
C VAL A 162 -5.32 -13.70 15.31
N GLU A 163 -5.62 -14.81 15.98
CA GLU A 163 -6.15 -16.01 15.32
C GLU A 163 -7.61 -15.77 14.93
N ILE A 164 -7.93 -16.02 13.66
CA ILE A 164 -9.32 -16.00 13.20
C ILE A 164 -9.77 -17.44 12.99
N GLN A 165 -10.72 -17.85 13.83
CA GLN A 165 -11.29 -19.19 13.77
C GLN A 165 -12.47 -19.26 12.78
N GLY A 166 -12.73 -20.46 12.26
CA GLY A 166 -13.90 -20.73 11.44
C GLY A 166 -13.84 -20.20 10.00
N ILE A 167 -12.70 -19.65 9.56
CA ILE A 167 -12.51 -19.27 8.16
C ILE A 167 -12.53 -20.53 7.28
N ARG A 168 -13.35 -20.48 6.23
CA ARG A 168 -13.41 -21.52 5.18
C ARG A 168 -13.16 -20.88 3.82
N GLY A 169 -12.53 -21.62 2.91
CA GLY A 169 -12.27 -21.18 1.55
C GLY A 169 -10.80 -21.28 1.15
N LYS A 170 -10.45 -20.70 0.01
CA LYS A 170 -9.07 -20.73 -0.53
C LYS A 170 -8.37 -19.38 -0.47
N LYS A 171 -9.09 -18.28 -0.77
CA LYS A 171 -8.52 -16.92 -0.84
C LYS A 171 -9.25 -15.98 0.09
N VAL A 172 -8.50 -15.03 0.64
CA VAL A 172 -9.02 -13.99 1.53
C VAL A 172 -8.96 -12.63 0.85
N TYR A 173 -10.06 -11.89 0.90
CA TYR A 173 -10.19 -10.51 0.45
C TYR A 173 -10.70 -9.69 1.62
N THR A 174 -10.18 -8.47 1.78
CA THR A 174 -10.63 -7.55 2.84
C THR A 174 -11.11 -6.24 2.23
N PHE A 175 -12.23 -5.75 2.74
CA PHE A 175 -12.80 -4.44 2.42
C PHE A 175 -12.92 -3.69 3.75
N LEU A 176 -12.60 -2.39 3.81
CA LEU A 176 -12.79 -1.56 5.02
C LEU A 176 -13.77 -0.40 4.76
N ASP A 177 -14.41 -0.39 3.60
CA ASP A 177 -15.34 0.67 3.21
C ASP A 177 -16.80 0.26 3.48
N HIS A 178 -17.03 -0.46 4.58
CA HIS A 178 -18.36 -0.55 5.18
C HIS A 178 -18.39 0.46 6.32
N ILE A 179 -18.82 1.68 5.99
CA ILE A 179 -19.46 2.58 6.95
C ILE A 179 -20.92 2.15 7.03
#